data_AF-A0A6G7GNP9-F1
#
_entry.id   AF-A0A6G7GNP9-F1
#
_cell.length_a   1.000
_cell.length_b   1.000
_cell.length_c   1.000
_cell.angle_alpha   90.00
_cell.angle_beta   90.00
_cell.angle_gamma   90.00
#
_symmetry.space_group_name_H-M   'P 1'
#
loop_
_entity.id
_entity.type
_entity.pdbx_description
1 polymer ?
#
loop_
_entity_poly.entity_id
_entity_poly.type
_entity_poly.pdbx_seq_one_letter_code
_entity_poly.pdbx_strand_id
1 'polypeptide(L)'
;MGNAVLESVGANNHSHVLEDANVADVILDRLTAFDKAIAESDILEVDGLCVDNKPHDVVVHDSRIKVINHEKESAVEVEIETILKTPLADLIMALETLEFVKCYGITRIVGYYSRVNNWNLSKRSELIDRHKGLYGLTGA
;
A
#
# COMPACT_ATOMS: atom_id res chain seq x y z
N MET A 1 12.18 62.94 37.08
CA MET A 1 11.66 61.69 37.68
C MET A 1 10.92 60.91 36.62
N GLY A 2 11.52 59.78 36.18
CA GLY A 2 10.92 58.60 35.54
C GLY A 2 10.27 58.75 34.16
N ASN A 3 10.46 57.86 33.19
CA ASN A 3 11.47 56.82 32.95
C ASN A 3 11.31 56.47 31.46
N ALA A 4 12.38 56.52 30.68
CA ALA A 4 12.41 55.97 29.33
C ALA A 4 13.46 54.85 29.34
N VAL A 5 13.02 53.60 29.22
CA VAL A 5 13.88 52.47 28.85
C VAL A 5 13.11 51.60 27.88
N LEU A 6 13.66 51.50 26.68
CA LEU A 6 13.35 50.51 25.66
C LEU A 6 13.91 49.16 26.14
N GLU A 7 13.08 48.13 26.22
CA GLU A 7 13.55 46.74 26.01
C GLU A 7 12.52 45.99 25.17
N SER A 8 13.08 45.31 24.18
CA SER A 8 12.47 44.62 23.05
C SER A 8 12.14 43.15 23.35
N VAL A 9 11.39 42.56 22.41
CA VAL A 9 11.23 41.12 22.15
C VAL A 9 10.11 40.42 22.92
N GLY A 10 8.88 40.62 22.43
CA GLY A 10 7.78 39.65 22.57
C GLY A 10 7.41 39.12 21.18
N ALA A 11 8.31 38.33 20.57
CA ALA A 11 8.05 37.67 19.30
C ALA A 11 7.09 36.48 19.51
N ASN A 12 6.03 36.47 18.70
CA ASN A 12 5.37 35.30 18.13
C ASN A 12 4.75 34.27 19.11
N ASN A 13 3.48 34.51 19.48
CA ASN A 13 2.52 33.42 19.63
C ASN A 13 1.52 33.46 18.45
N HIS A 14 2.03 33.24 17.24
CA HIS A 14 1.24 32.58 16.21
C HIS A 14 1.30 31.09 16.52
N SER A 15 0.39 30.65 17.40
CA SER A 15 0.15 29.22 17.58
C SER A 15 -0.20 28.62 16.22
N HIS A 16 0.45 27.49 15.93
CA HIS A 16 0.15 26.54 14.86
C HIS A 16 -1.37 26.37 14.68
N VAL A 17 -1.96 26.99 13.66
CA VAL A 17 -3.35 26.71 13.23
C VAL A 17 -3.39 26.40 11.72
N LEU A 18 -2.27 25.95 11.14
CA LEU A 18 -2.14 25.70 9.69
C LEU A 18 -1.72 24.25 9.34
N GLU A 19 -2.04 23.25 10.16
CA GLU A 19 -1.72 21.84 9.84
C GLU A 19 -2.93 20.87 9.84
N ASP A 20 -4.06 21.22 10.43
CA ASP A 20 -5.20 20.28 10.56
C ASP A 20 -6.10 20.20 9.32
N ALA A 21 -6.02 21.17 8.41
CA ALA A 21 -6.70 21.15 7.11
C ALA A 21 -5.96 20.29 6.05
N ASN A 22 -5.24 19.24 6.47
CA ASN A 22 -4.25 18.56 5.61
C ASN A 22 -4.27 17.03 5.70
N VAL A 23 -4.64 16.43 6.84
CA VAL A 23 -4.56 14.96 6.99
C VAL A 23 -5.90 14.30 6.67
N ALA A 24 -7.02 14.88 7.11
CA ALA A 24 -8.35 14.33 6.88
C ALA A 24 -8.68 14.28 5.38
N ASP A 25 -8.33 15.32 4.64
CA ASP A 25 -8.56 15.40 3.19
C ASP A 25 -7.73 14.34 2.45
N VAL A 26 -6.47 14.14 2.82
CA VAL A 26 -5.62 13.09 2.23
C VAL A 26 -6.17 11.69 2.50
N ILE A 27 -6.66 11.44 3.72
CA ILE A 27 -7.29 10.16 4.08
C ILE A 27 -8.56 9.97 3.25
N LEU A 28 -9.41 11.00 3.16
CA LEU A 28 -10.65 10.96 2.41
C LEU A 28 -10.41 10.71 0.92
N ASP A 29 -9.47 11.44 0.31
CA ASP A 29 -9.07 11.26 -1.09
C ASP A 29 -8.59 9.83 -1.33
N ARG A 30 -7.81 9.29 -0.39
CA ARG A 30 -7.26 7.94 -0.52
C ARG A 30 -8.32 6.86 -0.42
N LEU A 31 -9.24 6.98 0.55
CA LEU A 31 -10.37 6.05 0.69
C LEU A 31 -11.34 6.16 -0.48
N THR A 32 -11.59 7.36 -0.99
CA THR A 32 -12.42 7.59 -2.18
C THR A 32 -11.80 6.96 -3.43
N ALA A 33 -10.48 7.11 -3.60
CA ALA A 33 -9.75 6.47 -4.70
C ALA A 33 -9.79 4.94 -4.60
N PHE A 34 -9.70 4.40 -3.39
CA PHE A 34 -9.84 2.96 -3.14
C PHE A 34 -11.23 2.44 -3.47
N ASP A 35 -12.28 3.08 -2.95
CA ASP A 35 -13.67 2.73 -3.23
C ASP A 35 -13.97 2.75 -4.73
N LYS A 36 -13.53 3.81 -5.42
CA LYS A 36 -13.65 3.92 -6.87
C LYS A 36 -12.94 2.78 -7.61
N ALA A 37 -11.71 2.44 -7.21
CA ALA A 37 -10.96 1.38 -7.86
C ALA A 37 -11.57 -0.01 -7.64
N ILE A 38 -12.19 -0.25 -6.48
CA ILE A 38 -12.99 -1.46 -6.23
C ILE A 38 -14.22 -1.47 -7.13
N ALA A 39 -14.97 -0.37 -7.21
CA ALA A 39 -16.17 -0.26 -8.04
C ALA A 39 -15.90 -0.35 -9.55
N GLU A 40 -14.68 -0.05 -10.00
CA GLU A 40 -14.23 -0.24 -11.39
C GLU A 40 -13.85 -1.71 -11.69
N SER A 41 -13.68 -2.56 -10.67
CA SER A 41 -13.41 -3.98 -10.83
C SER A 41 -14.72 -4.76 -10.93
N ASP A 42 -14.83 -5.65 -11.92
CA ASP A 42 -16.03 -6.48 -12.11
C ASP A 42 -16.16 -7.61 -11.07
N ILE A 43 -15.10 -7.87 -10.28
CA ILE A 43 -15.03 -9.02 -9.37
C ILE A 43 -14.92 -8.64 -7.89
N LEU A 44 -14.70 -7.36 -7.57
CA LEU A 44 -14.54 -6.90 -6.19
C LEU A 44 -15.74 -6.06 -5.74
N GLU A 45 -16.08 -6.15 -4.46
CA GLU A 45 -17.15 -5.35 -3.85
C GLU A 45 -16.79 -4.99 -2.40
N VAL A 46 -17.05 -3.75 -1.99
CA VAL A 46 -16.96 -3.36 -0.57
C VAL A 46 -18.25 -3.77 0.14
N ASP A 47 -18.15 -4.72 1.08
CA ASP A 47 -19.30 -5.23 1.85
C ASP A 47 -19.59 -4.40 3.10
N GLY A 48 -18.58 -3.68 3.61
CA GLY A 48 -18.75 -2.73 4.71
C GLY A 48 -17.59 -2.73 5.69
N LEU A 49 -17.87 -2.28 6.91
CA LEU A 49 -16.90 -2.18 8.00
C LEU A 49 -17.04 -3.35 8.96
N CYS A 50 -15.90 -3.82 9.46
CA CYS A 50 -15.84 -4.88 10.43
C CYS A 50 -14.76 -4.62 11.49
N VAL A 51 -15.00 -5.18 12.67
CA VAL A 51 -14.03 -5.28 13.77
C VAL A 51 -14.11 -6.72 14.26
N ASP A 52 -12.98 -7.43 14.28
CA ASP A 52 -12.91 -8.83 14.69
C ASP A 52 -13.95 -9.74 13.99
N ASN A 53 -14.08 -9.64 12.66
CA ASN A 53 -15.05 -10.39 11.84
C ASN A 53 -16.53 -10.09 12.15
N LYS A 54 -16.82 -9.04 12.91
CA LYS A 54 -18.20 -8.62 13.19
C LYS A 54 -18.51 -7.33 12.43
N PRO A 55 -19.66 -7.26 11.75
CA PRO A 55 -20.13 -6.01 11.16
C PRO A 55 -20.16 -4.89 12.20
N HIS A 56 -19.76 -3.69 11.79
CA HIS A 56 -19.74 -2.54 12.66
C HIS A 56 -20.11 -1.27 11.88
N ASP A 57 -21.02 -0.46 12.41
CA ASP A 57 -21.58 0.68 11.67
C ASP A 57 -20.80 1.99 11.91
N VAL A 58 -19.86 1.98 12.86
CA VAL A 58 -19.08 3.15 13.27
C VAL A 58 -17.59 2.88 13.08
N VAL A 59 -16.84 3.84 12.54
CA VAL A 59 -15.38 3.69 12.44
C VAL A 59 -14.76 3.81 13.83
N VAL A 60 -14.01 2.77 14.22
CA VAL A 60 -13.20 2.70 15.45
C VAL A 60 -11.74 2.38 15.08
N HIS A 61 -10.84 2.44 16.05
CA HIS A 61 -9.40 2.28 15.82
C HIS A 61 -9.03 1.01 15.03
N ASP A 62 -9.67 -0.12 15.34
CA ASP A 62 -9.38 -1.42 14.72
C ASP A 62 -10.35 -1.76 13.58
N SER A 63 -11.02 -0.75 13.01
CA SER A 63 -11.90 -0.95 11.87
C SER A 63 -11.14 -1.39 10.63
N ARG A 64 -11.70 -2.42 9.98
CA ARG A 64 -11.26 -2.94 8.70
C ARG A 64 -12.38 -2.85 7.69
N ILE A 65 -12.02 -2.65 6.44
CA ILE A 65 -12.97 -2.68 5.32
C ILE A 65 -13.03 -4.12 4.83
N LYS A 66 -14.23 -4.70 4.83
CA LYS A 66 -14.48 -6.01 4.26
C LYS A 66 -14.69 -5.86 2.75
N VAL A 67 -13.88 -6.59 1.99
CA VAL A 67 -13.95 -6.65 0.53
C VAL A 67 -14.27 -8.07 0.12
N ILE A 68 -15.30 -8.24 -0.70
CA ILE A 68 -15.67 -9.50 -1.32
C ILE A 68 -14.98 -9.63 -2.67
N ASN A 69 -14.46 -10.82 -2.96
CA ASN A 69 -14.04 -11.23 -4.29
C ASN A 69 -15.02 -12.29 -4.80
N HIS A 70 -15.85 -11.90 -5.76
CA HIS A 70 -16.93 -12.73 -6.33
C HIS A 70 -16.40 -13.88 -7.18
N GLU A 71 -15.24 -13.71 -7.82
CA GLU A 71 -14.65 -14.77 -8.65
C GLU A 71 -14.09 -15.92 -7.79
N LYS A 72 -13.54 -15.59 -6.61
CA LYS A 72 -12.94 -16.57 -5.69
C LYS A 72 -13.87 -16.99 -4.56
N GLU A 73 -15.10 -16.48 -4.53
CA GLU A 73 -16.10 -16.72 -3.47
C GLU A 73 -15.53 -16.51 -2.07
N SER A 74 -14.75 -15.45 -1.88
CA SER A 74 -14.03 -15.18 -0.63
C SER A 74 -14.18 -13.73 -0.20
N ALA A 75 -13.97 -13.47 1.08
CA ALA A 75 -13.95 -12.13 1.65
C ALA A 75 -12.66 -11.90 2.43
N VAL A 76 -12.14 -10.69 2.34
CA VAL A 76 -10.89 -10.27 2.98
C VAL A 76 -11.14 -9.00 3.76
N GLU A 77 -10.59 -8.92 4.96
CA GLU A 77 -10.57 -7.70 5.76
C GLU A 77 -9.30 -6.91 5.46
N VAL A 78 -9.45 -5.65 5.08
CA VAL A 78 -8.35 -4.75 4.76
C VAL A 78 -8.25 -3.67 5.83
N GLU A 79 -7.09 -3.58 6.47
CA GLU A 79 -6.81 -2.51 7.44
C GLU A 79 -6.75 -1.15 6.74
N ILE A 80 -7.33 -0.13 7.36
CA ILE A 80 -7.33 1.25 6.80
C ILE A 80 -5.88 1.71 6.54
N GLU A 81 -4.96 1.41 7.45
CA GLU A 81 -3.54 1.74 7.29
C GLU A 81 -2.92 1.11 6.03
N THR A 82 -3.34 -0.11 5.68
CA THR A 82 -2.89 -0.79 4.46
C THR A 82 -3.35 -0.05 3.20
N ILE A 83 -4.58 0.47 3.20
CA ILE A 83 -5.13 1.27 2.08
C ILE A 83 -4.37 2.60 1.93
N LEU A 84 -4.00 3.21 3.05
CA LEU A 84 -3.27 4.47 3.07
C LEU A 84 -1.82 4.32 2.58
N LYS A 85 -1.14 3.23 2.97
CA LYS A 85 0.30 3.07 2.73
C LYS A 85 0.65 2.29 1.47
N THR A 86 -0.20 1.36 1.04
CA THR A 86 0.10 0.50 -0.12
C THR A 86 -0.24 1.22 -1.41
N PRO A 87 0.60 1.15 -2.47
CA PRO A 87 0.21 1.62 -3.79
C PRO A 87 -1.10 0.98 -4.25
N LEU A 88 -2.02 1.80 -4.77
CA LEU A 88 -3.41 1.36 -5.01
C LEU A 88 -3.48 0.21 -6.02
N ALA A 89 -2.71 0.30 -7.11
CA ALA A 89 -2.67 -0.75 -8.13
C ALA A 89 -2.20 -2.11 -7.56
N ASP A 90 -1.20 -2.10 -6.66
CA ASP A 90 -0.69 -3.32 -6.05
C ASP A 90 -1.72 -3.93 -5.07
N LEU A 91 -2.45 -3.07 -4.34
CA LEU A 91 -3.50 -3.49 -3.41
C LEU A 91 -4.69 -4.11 -4.16
N ILE A 92 -5.19 -3.45 -5.21
CA ILE A 92 -6.27 -3.98 -6.04
C ILE A 92 -5.86 -5.31 -6.66
N MET A 93 -4.67 -5.38 -7.26
CA MET A 93 -4.15 -6.63 -7.81
C MET A 93 -4.06 -7.73 -6.74
N ALA A 94 -3.62 -7.42 -5.52
CA ALA A 94 -3.56 -8.40 -4.44
C ALA A 94 -4.95 -8.89 -4.00
N LEU A 95 -5.96 -8.03 -4.01
CA LEU A 95 -7.35 -8.38 -3.68
C LEU A 95 -8.01 -9.21 -4.78
N GLU A 96 -7.72 -8.92 -6.04
CA GLU A 96 -8.18 -9.69 -7.19
C GLU A 96 -7.56 -11.10 -7.22
N THR A 97 -6.25 -11.20 -6.95
CA THR A 97 -5.53 -12.49 -7.00
C THR A 97 -5.55 -13.26 -5.68
N LEU A 98 -5.92 -12.63 -4.58
CA LEU A 98 -5.74 -13.11 -3.19
C LEU A 98 -4.28 -13.45 -2.84
N GLU A 99 -3.32 -12.80 -3.52
CA GLU A 99 -1.89 -12.96 -3.27
C GLU A 99 -1.31 -11.73 -2.57
N PHE A 100 -1.31 -11.78 -1.23
CA PHE A 100 -0.82 -10.69 -0.37
C PHE A 100 0.70 -10.68 -0.18
N VAL A 101 1.37 -11.78 -0.49
CA VAL A 101 2.83 -11.91 -0.39
C VAL A 101 3.44 -11.83 -1.78
N LYS A 102 3.99 -10.67 -2.13
CA LYS A 102 4.69 -10.50 -3.41
C LYS A 102 6.15 -10.92 -3.27
N CYS A 103 6.54 -11.98 -3.96
CA CYS A 103 7.91 -12.50 -4.01
C CYS A 103 8.81 -11.71 -4.98
N TYR A 104 8.82 -10.38 -4.90
CA TYR A 104 9.61 -9.56 -5.81
C TYR A 104 11.10 -9.89 -5.72
N GLY A 105 11.70 -10.13 -6.89
CA GLY A 105 13.13 -10.41 -6.98
C GLY A 105 13.53 -11.72 -6.31
N ILE A 106 12.62 -12.66 -6.07
CA ILE A 106 12.94 -14.03 -5.65
C ILE A 106 12.60 -14.98 -6.79
N THR A 107 13.53 -15.86 -7.14
CA THR A 107 13.28 -16.92 -8.12
C THR A 107 13.92 -18.23 -7.66
N ARG A 108 13.42 -19.34 -8.21
CA ARG A 108 13.97 -20.66 -7.92
C ARG A 108 15.15 -20.94 -8.85
N ILE A 109 16.30 -21.25 -8.24
CA ILE A 109 17.51 -21.67 -8.96
C ILE A 109 17.97 -23.01 -8.39
N VAL A 110 18.10 -24.03 -9.26
CA VAL A 110 18.59 -25.37 -8.91
C VAL A 110 17.97 -25.93 -7.61
N GLY A 111 16.64 -25.82 -7.51
CA GLY A 111 15.88 -26.44 -6.42
C GLY A 111 15.55 -25.55 -5.22
N TYR A 112 16.22 -24.41 -5.01
CA TYR A 112 15.96 -23.50 -3.88
C TYR A 112 15.58 -22.08 -4.32
N TYR A 113 14.91 -21.33 -3.45
CA TYR A 113 14.57 -19.92 -3.69
C TYR A 113 15.73 -19.00 -3.33
N SER A 114 16.02 -18.03 -4.18
CA SER A 114 17.08 -17.05 -3.95
C SER A 114 16.69 -15.66 -4.43
N ARG A 115 17.17 -14.63 -3.71
CA ARG A 115 16.99 -13.22 -4.08
C ARG A 115 17.90 -12.88 -5.26
N VAL A 116 17.30 -12.55 -6.40
CA VAL A 116 17.95 -12.15 -7.66
C VAL A 116 18.86 -10.93 -7.47
N ASN A 117 18.51 -10.02 -6.55
CA ASN A 117 19.33 -8.83 -6.26
C ASN A 117 20.72 -9.19 -5.72
N ASN A 118 20.88 -10.36 -5.10
CA ASN A 118 22.17 -10.84 -4.59
C ASN A 118 22.99 -11.58 -5.65
N TRP A 119 22.46 -11.75 -6.86
CA TRP A 119 23.13 -12.50 -7.92
C TRP A 119 24.10 -11.61 -8.69
N ASN A 120 25.20 -12.20 -9.14
CA ASN A 120 26.13 -11.55 -10.07
C ASN A 120 25.50 -11.34 -11.45
N LEU A 121 26.14 -10.52 -12.29
CA LEU A 121 25.66 -10.20 -13.63
C LEU A 121 25.40 -11.44 -14.48
N SER A 122 26.29 -12.43 -14.45
CA SER A 122 26.15 -13.64 -15.28
C SER A 122 24.90 -14.46 -14.93
N LYS A 123 24.57 -14.65 -13.65
CA LYS A 123 23.34 -15.36 -13.24
C LYS A 123 22.08 -14.57 -13.57
N ARG A 124 22.12 -13.24 -13.51
CA ARG A 124 20.98 -12.41 -13.94
C ARG A 124 20.77 -12.49 -15.45
N SER A 125 21.84 -12.47 -16.24
CA SER A 125 21.75 -12.69 -17.69
C SER A 125 21.20 -14.08 -18.02
N GLU A 126 21.71 -15.12 -17.35
CA GLU A 126 21.16 -16.48 -17.50
C GLU A 126 19.66 -16.52 -17.19
N LEU A 127 19.21 -15.89 -16.11
CA LEU A 127 17.78 -15.84 -15.78
C LEU A 127 16.94 -15.15 -16.86
N ILE A 128 17.44 -14.05 -17.42
CA ILE A 128 16.77 -13.33 -18.53
C ILE A 128 16.67 -14.24 -19.76
N ASP A 129 17.74 -14.96 -20.10
CA ASP A 129 17.77 -15.88 -21.22
C ASP A 129 16.82 -17.06 -21.00
N ARG A 130 16.77 -17.61 -19.78
CA ARG A 130 15.81 -18.66 -19.39
C ARG A 130 14.36 -18.19 -19.49
N HIS A 131 14.05 -16.97 -19.07
CA HIS A 131 12.69 -16.42 -19.20
C HIS A 131 12.27 -16.23 -20.67
N LYS A 132 13.24 -16.09 -21.59
CA LYS A 132 13.03 -16.02 -23.03
C LYS A 132 13.08 -17.39 -23.72
N GLY A 133 13.32 -18.47 -22.99
CA GLY A 133 13.52 -19.81 -23.55
C GLY A 133 14.83 -20.00 -24.33
N LEU A 134 15.79 -19.08 -24.16
CA LEU A 134 17.10 -19.12 -24.83
C LEU A 134 18.08 -19.94 -23.99
N TYR A 135 18.03 -21.26 -24.13
CA TYR A 135 18.96 -22.17 -23.43
C TYR A 135 20.24 -22.48 -24.21
N GLY A 136 20.42 -21.83 -25.37
CA GLY A 136 21.50 -22.11 -26.30
C GLY A 136 22.84 -21.55 -25.83
N LEU A 137 23.89 -22.37 -25.95
CA LEU A 137 25.28 -21.90 -25.93
C LEU A 137 25.59 -21.25 -27.27
N THR A 138 25.23 -19.98 -27.49
CA THR A 138 25.79 -19.24 -28.63
C THR A 138 27.21 -18.80 -28.27
N GLY A 139 28.10 -19.79 -28.24
CA GLY A 139 29.55 -19.63 -28.16
C GLY A 139 30.16 -20.53 -29.20
N ALA A 140 30.27 -20.02 -30.43
CA ALA A 140 31.16 -20.51 -31.47
C ALA A 140 32.16 -19.39 -31.79
#